data_AF-A0A7W8K9N4-F1
#
_entry.id   AF-A0A7W8K9N4-F1
#
_cell.length_a   1.000
_cell.length_b   1.000
_cell.length_c   1.000
_cell.angle_alpha   90.00
_cell.angle_beta   90.00
_cell.angle_gamma   90.00
#
_symmetry.space_group_name_H-M   'P 1'
#
loop_
_entity.id
_entity.type
_entity.pdbx_description
1 polymer ?
#
loop_
_entity_poly.entity_id
_entity_poly.type
_entity_poly.pdbx_seq_one_letter_code
_entity_poly.pdbx_strand_id
1 'polypeptide(L)'
;MKNMIVRRVQSFEEWRVAARGLIASGVPPAAVQWQSAAHDGDLFSSAMEEVSDDAPADAPALRLPRQLVELLECAACYSAVDRWAFLYQVLWRWQRGEHDVISPADPDGARLHGMVKAVHREEHDMHAYVRFRERKEADTDDAPRFVAWFEPTHDVLPQVARHFARRMGAISWMIATPTATMLWDGATLHAGPALLKGAADIDDHGEALWLTYYRSIFNPARVNAGLLRSHIPSRFWKNLPEGAIVPAMITGATNGERRTGQTATVGQRSGATTIPIRPERALPQRETLTTLQQCRRCALWQHATQAVPGSGPQPASIMLLGEQPGDQEDLAGLPFVGPAGAVLEQAMAEAKLSRDSVYLTNAVKHFKWEPRGKRRLHKTPAQREIAACHAWLEEELERVQPEVIVALGSTALKSLLQDGTATLQSVLGTPFQHQGRWIVAVYHPSYVLRAPDETGRREAYAVMVEGLRQAIKLLEDGQHNRVS
;
A
#
# COMPACT_ATOMS: atom_id res chain seq x y z
N MET A 1 15.02 -30.14 -43.37
CA MET A 1 14.38 -29.02 -42.65
C MET A 1 13.81 -29.60 -41.37
N LYS A 2 14.20 -29.11 -40.18
CA LYS A 2 13.53 -29.56 -38.93
C LYS A 2 12.13 -28.94 -38.95
N ASN A 3 11.08 -29.74 -38.85
CA ASN A 3 9.70 -29.25 -38.77
C ASN A 3 9.57 -28.36 -37.53
N MET A 4 9.23 -27.09 -37.74
CA MET A 4 9.01 -26.11 -36.67
C MET A 4 7.54 -26.16 -36.28
N ILE A 5 7.23 -26.39 -35.01
CA ILE A 5 5.86 -26.44 -34.52
C ILE A 5 5.42 -25.01 -34.15
N VAL A 6 4.39 -24.50 -34.81
CA VAL A 6 3.83 -23.18 -34.52
C VAL A 6 2.65 -23.32 -33.56
N ARG A 7 2.65 -22.57 -32.45
CA ARG A 7 1.54 -22.50 -31.49
C ARG A 7 1.02 -21.08 -31.35
N ARG A 8 -0.28 -20.90 -31.53
CA ARG A 8 -0.99 -19.63 -31.32
C ARG A 8 -1.71 -19.66 -29.99
N VAL A 9 -1.43 -18.70 -29.13
CA VAL A 9 -2.03 -18.61 -27.78
C VAL A 9 -2.35 -17.17 -27.44
N GLN A 10 -3.49 -16.96 -26.77
CA GLN A 10 -3.98 -15.65 -26.34
C GLN A 10 -4.00 -15.50 -24.82
N SER A 11 -4.05 -16.61 -24.10
CA SER A 11 -4.15 -16.64 -22.64
C SER A 11 -3.11 -17.57 -22.01
N PHE A 12 -2.84 -17.35 -20.73
CA PHE A 12 -1.99 -18.26 -19.95
C PHE A 12 -2.56 -19.68 -19.91
N GLU A 13 -3.88 -19.83 -19.91
CA GLU A 13 -4.54 -21.14 -19.91
C GLU A 13 -4.34 -21.91 -21.21
N GLU A 14 -4.52 -21.27 -22.36
CA GLU A 14 -4.20 -21.86 -23.67
C GLU A 14 -2.71 -22.22 -23.76
N TRP A 15 -1.84 -21.31 -23.33
CA TRP A 15 -0.41 -21.58 -23.27
C TRP A 15 -0.08 -22.76 -22.37
N ARG A 16 -0.73 -22.87 -21.21
CA ARG A 16 -0.51 -23.96 -20.24
C ARG A 16 -0.90 -25.32 -20.82
N VAL A 17 -2.03 -25.39 -21.54
CA VAL A 17 -2.47 -26.62 -22.22
C VAL A 17 -1.47 -27.01 -23.32
N ALA A 18 -1.14 -26.07 -24.21
CA ALA A 18 -0.19 -26.31 -25.30
C ALA A 18 1.21 -26.71 -24.80
N ALA A 19 1.71 -26.01 -23.77
CA ALA A 19 3.00 -26.30 -23.15
C ALA A 19 3.03 -27.70 -22.55
N ARG A 20 1.96 -28.13 -21.87
CA ARG A 20 1.86 -29.50 -21.32
C ARG A 20 1.92 -30.56 -22.42
N GLY A 21 1.22 -30.36 -23.53
CA GLY A 21 1.27 -31.26 -24.69
C GLY A 21 2.68 -31.34 -25.31
N LEU A 22 3.36 -30.20 -25.42
CA LEU A 22 4.73 -30.15 -25.96
C LEU A 22 5.76 -30.80 -25.03
N ILE A 23 5.64 -30.62 -23.71
CA ILE A 23 6.47 -31.30 -22.71
C ILE A 23 6.25 -32.82 -22.78
N ALA A 24 4.98 -33.26 -22.86
CA ALA A 24 4.61 -34.67 -22.97
C ALA A 24 5.23 -35.33 -24.21
N SER A 25 5.26 -34.62 -25.32
CA SER A 25 5.85 -35.06 -26.60
C SER A 25 7.36 -34.85 -26.69
N GLY A 26 8.01 -34.35 -25.62
CA GLY A 26 9.47 -34.16 -25.58
C GLY A 26 9.99 -33.12 -26.58
N VAL A 27 9.19 -32.11 -26.94
CA VAL A 27 9.55 -31.11 -27.95
C VAL A 27 10.43 -30.01 -27.32
N PRO A 28 11.68 -29.82 -27.77
CA PRO A 28 12.56 -28.79 -27.20
C PRO A 28 12.10 -27.37 -27.57
N PRO A 29 12.38 -26.34 -26.75
CA PRO A 29 11.98 -24.95 -27.01
C PRO A 29 12.40 -24.43 -28.38
N ALA A 30 13.58 -24.83 -28.88
CA ALA A 30 14.08 -24.43 -30.19
C ALA A 30 13.28 -24.97 -31.40
N ALA A 31 12.38 -25.93 -31.17
CA ALA A 31 11.51 -26.49 -32.21
C ALA A 31 10.08 -25.91 -32.17
N VAL A 32 9.81 -24.94 -31.28
CA VAL A 32 8.49 -24.35 -31.09
C VAL A 32 8.53 -22.85 -31.34
N GLN A 33 7.68 -22.37 -32.23
CA GLN A 33 7.46 -20.96 -32.45
C GLN A 33 6.11 -20.54 -31.84
N TRP A 34 6.15 -19.61 -30.89
CA TRP A 34 4.96 -19.09 -30.23
C TRP A 34 4.50 -17.80 -30.92
N GLN A 35 3.21 -17.71 -31.24
CA GLN A 35 2.58 -16.54 -31.85
C GLN A 35 1.47 -16.02 -30.93
N SER A 36 1.50 -14.72 -30.64
CA SER A 36 0.38 -14.02 -30.00
C SER A 36 -0.58 -13.56 -31.11
N ALA A 37 -1.88 -13.78 -30.96
CA ALA A 37 -2.84 -13.54 -32.06
C ALA A 37 -3.03 -12.04 -32.44
N ALA A 38 -2.47 -11.11 -31.69
CA ALA A 38 -2.54 -9.68 -31.98
C ALA A 38 -1.23 -9.22 -32.68
N HIS A 39 -1.35 -8.89 -33.96
CA HIS A 39 -0.31 -8.41 -34.87
C HIS A 39 0.73 -9.44 -35.32
N ASP A 40 0.37 -10.21 -36.35
CA ASP A 40 0.99 -10.07 -37.68
C ASP A 40 0.35 -11.08 -38.63
N GLY A 41 -0.34 -10.57 -39.64
CA GLY A 41 -0.70 -11.35 -40.82
C GLY A 41 0.57 -11.55 -41.65
N ASP A 42 1.39 -12.52 -41.27
CA ASP A 42 2.59 -12.83 -42.04
C ASP A 42 2.21 -13.72 -43.24
N LEU A 43 2.55 -13.23 -44.44
CA LEU A 43 2.06 -13.68 -45.75
C LEU A 43 2.74 -14.97 -46.25
N PHE A 44 3.31 -15.78 -45.36
CA PHE A 44 4.02 -17.02 -45.69
C PHE A 44 3.64 -18.17 -44.75
N SER A 45 2.40 -18.63 -44.86
CA SER A 45 1.96 -19.90 -44.26
C SER A 45 2.06 -21.03 -45.30
N SER A 46 3.22 -21.69 -45.37
CA SER A 46 3.34 -22.97 -46.09
C SER A 46 3.81 -24.07 -45.13
N ALA A 47 2.98 -25.13 -45.05
CA ALA A 47 3.09 -26.34 -44.23
C ALA A 47 2.82 -26.16 -42.72
N MET A 48 1.54 -25.97 -42.36
CA MET A 48 1.03 -26.13 -41.00
C MET A 48 0.79 -27.61 -40.71
N GLU A 49 1.57 -28.21 -39.81
CA GLU A 49 1.15 -29.42 -39.09
C GLU A 49 0.42 -28.99 -37.82
N GLU A 50 -0.91 -29.01 -37.84
CA GLU A 50 -1.72 -28.91 -36.63
C GLU A 50 -1.56 -30.21 -35.83
N VAL A 51 -0.61 -30.22 -34.89
CA VAL A 51 -0.52 -31.30 -33.91
C VAL A 51 -1.71 -31.17 -32.97
N SER A 52 -2.59 -32.18 -32.96
CA SER A 52 -3.76 -32.28 -32.08
C SER A 52 -3.42 -32.01 -30.62
N ASP A 53 -4.28 -31.28 -29.91
CA ASP A 53 -4.14 -30.95 -28.47
C ASP A 53 -4.38 -32.16 -27.54
N ASP A 54 -4.70 -33.33 -28.09
CA ASP A 54 -4.81 -34.57 -27.32
C ASP A 54 -3.42 -35.01 -26.82
N ALA A 55 -3.19 -34.78 -25.53
CA ALA A 55 -2.05 -35.36 -24.83
C ALA A 55 -2.14 -36.89 -24.92
N PRO A 56 -1.04 -37.60 -25.27
CA PRO A 56 -1.06 -39.06 -25.25
C PRO A 56 -1.41 -39.54 -23.84
N ALA A 57 -2.33 -40.51 -23.75
CA ALA A 57 -2.90 -41.00 -22.49
C ALA A 57 -1.86 -41.50 -21.45
N ASP A 58 -0.62 -41.76 -21.88
CA ASP A 58 0.50 -42.26 -21.09
C ASP A 58 1.62 -41.22 -20.84
N ALA A 59 1.38 -39.93 -21.11
CA ALA A 59 2.38 -38.90 -20.86
C ALA A 59 2.71 -38.74 -19.36
N PRO A 60 4.00 -38.66 -18.97
CA PRO A 60 4.37 -38.47 -17.57
C PRO A 60 3.81 -37.15 -17.03
N ALA A 61 3.16 -37.21 -15.86
CA ALA A 61 2.54 -36.04 -15.26
C ALA A 61 3.57 -34.97 -14.91
N LEU A 62 3.46 -33.80 -15.55
CA LEU A 62 4.24 -32.61 -15.23
C LEU A 62 3.90 -32.12 -13.81
N ARG A 63 4.78 -32.40 -12.85
CA ARG A 63 4.61 -31.99 -11.44
C ARG A 63 5.39 -30.70 -11.19
N LEU A 64 4.69 -29.59 -11.12
CA LEU A 64 5.27 -28.28 -10.82
C LEU A 64 4.99 -27.89 -9.36
N PRO A 65 5.98 -27.33 -8.65
CA PRO A 65 5.72 -26.74 -7.34
C PRO A 65 4.82 -25.52 -7.50
N ARG A 66 3.98 -25.28 -6.49
CA ARG A 66 3.05 -24.14 -6.47
C ARG A 66 3.73 -22.80 -6.76
N GLN A 67 4.92 -22.60 -6.19
CA GLN A 67 5.72 -21.39 -6.40
C GLN A 67 6.06 -21.14 -7.88
N LEU A 68 6.41 -22.18 -8.64
CA LEU A 68 6.73 -22.03 -10.06
C LEU A 68 5.48 -21.67 -10.85
N VAL A 69 4.33 -22.28 -10.54
CA VAL A 69 3.05 -21.96 -11.20
C VAL A 69 2.71 -20.49 -10.98
N GLU A 70 2.82 -19.99 -9.74
CA GLU A 70 2.55 -18.60 -9.39
C GLU A 70 3.51 -17.63 -10.11
N LEU A 71 4.79 -17.98 -10.23
CA LEU A 71 5.77 -17.17 -10.99
C LEU A 71 5.44 -17.14 -12.50
N LEU A 72 5.11 -18.29 -13.10
CA LEU A 72 4.76 -18.37 -14.52
C LEU A 72 3.47 -17.61 -14.85
N GLU A 73 2.45 -17.74 -14.00
CA GLU A 73 1.16 -17.05 -14.15
C GLU A 73 1.34 -15.53 -14.08
N CYS A 74 2.10 -15.03 -13.09
CA CYS A 74 2.38 -13.60 -12.98
C CYS A 74 3.24 -13.10 -14.15
N ALA A 75 4.28 -13.85 -14.53
CA ALA A 75 5.16 -13.47 -15.64
C ALA A 75 4.45 -13.51 -17.01
N ALA A 76 3.38 -14.29 -17.17
CA ALA A 76 2.56 -14.30 -18.39
C ALA A 76 1.89 -12.95 -18.67
N CYS A 77 1.62 -12.15 -17.64
CA CYS A 77 1.11 -10.79 -17.79
C CYS A 77 2.15 -9.79 -18.32
N TYR A 78 3.44 -10.13 -18.31
CA TYR A 78 4.48 -9.27 -18.85
C TYR A 78 4.34 -9.18 -20.38
N SER A 79 4.34 -7.96 -20.92
CA SER A 79 4.25 -7.74 -22.37
C SER A 79 5.63 -7.87 -23.01
N ALA A 80 5.84 -8.97 -23.73
CA ALA A 80 7.01 -9.22 -24.58
C ALA A 80 6.66 -10.19 -25.71
N VAL A 81 7.28 -10.00 -26.88
CA VAL A 81 7.06 -10.84 -28.07
C VAL A 81 7.42 -12.30 -27.79
N ASP A 82 8.50 -12.53 -27.05
CA ASP A 82 9.02 -13.87 -26.76
C ASP A 82 8.52 -14.45 -25.43
N ARG A 83 7.54 -13.82 -24.76
CA ARG A 83 7.11 -14.23 -23.41
C ARG A 83 6.74 -15.71 -23.32
N TRP A 84 5.93 -16.20 -24.26
CA TRP A 84 5.43 -17.58 -24.27
C TRP A 84 6.55 -18.59 -24.54
N ALA A 85 7.50 -18.22 -25.41
CA ALA A 85 8.68 -19.02 -25.69
C ALA A 85 9.60 -19.10 -24.47
N PHE A 86 9.81 -17.98 -23.79
CA PHE A 86 10.61 -17.91 -22.58
C PHE A 86 9.99 -18.71 -21.42
N LEU A 87 8.69 -18.55 -21.15
CA LEU A 87 8.01 -19.35 -20.13
C LEU A 87 8.09 -20.86 -20.43
N TYR A 88 8.04 -21.23 -21.72
CA TYR A 88 8.19 -22.62 -22.13
C TYR A 88 9.61 -23.15 -21.91
N GLN A 89 10.63 -22.31 -22.15
CA GLN A 89 12.02 -22.64 -21.84
C GLN A 89 12.24 -22.89 -20.34
N VAL A 90 11.69 -22.04 -19.47
CA VAL A 90 11.75 -22.23 -18.00
C VAL A 90 11.12 -23.56 -17.61
N LEU A 91 9.94 -23.86 -18.17
CA LEU A 91 9.22 -25.10 -17.91
C LEU A 91 9.98 -26.35 -18.40
N TRP A 92 10.59 -26.26 -19.58
CA TRP A 92 11.41 -27.32 -20.16
C TRP A 92 12.66 -27.62 -19.33
N ARG A 93 13.38 -26.58 -18.88
CA ARG A 93 14.54 -26.72 -17.99
C ARG A 93 14.14 -27.36 -16.67
N TRP A 94 13.03 -26.91 -16.07
CA TRP A 94 12.49 -27.51 -14.85
C TRP A 94 12.24 -29.02 -15.02
N GLN A 95 11.56 -29.42 -16.11
CA GLN A 95 11.25 -30.83 -16.38
C GLN A 95 12.50 -31.71 -16.57
N ARG A 96 13.63 -31.12 -16.99
CA ARG A 96 14.92 -31.82 -17.14
C ARG A 96 15.70 -31.94 -15.83
N GLY A 97 15.16 -31.45 -14.71
CA GLY A 97 15.80 -31.48 -13.40
C GLY A 97 16.65 -30.25 -13.07
N GLU A 98 16.67 -29.23 -13.94
CA GLU A 98 17.37 -27.97 -13.68
C GLU A 98 16.51 -27.05 -12.80
N HIS A 99 16.29 -27.47 -11.55
CA HIS A 99 15.38 -26.76 -10.64
C HIS A 99 15.87 -25.36 -10.23
N ASP A 100 17.17 -25.07 -10.36
CA ASP A 100 17.74 -23.75 -10.09
C ASP A 100 17.22 -22.66 -11.03
N VAL A 101 16.53 -23.01 -12.13
CA VAL A 101 15.88 -22.07 -13.06
C VAL A 101 14.85 -21.15 -12.39
N ILE A 102 14.36 -21.49 -11.19
CA ILE A 102 13.47 -20.63 -10.40
C ILE A 102 14.24 -19.67 -9.48
N SER A 103 15.54 -19.84 -9.31
CA SER A 103 16.35 -19.01 -8.44
C SER A 103 16.71 -17.70 -9.14
N PRO A 104 16.65 -16.54 -8.46
CA PRO A 104 17.18 -15.29 -9.02
C PRO A 104 18.68 -15.31 -9.35
N ALA A 105 19.41 -16.36 -8.91
CA ALA A 105 20.83 -16.54 -9.24
C ALA A 105 21.04 -17.20 -10.62
N ASP A 106 20.05 -17.91 -11.17
CA ASP A 106 20.08 -18.42 -12.53
C ASP A 106 19.72 -17.29 -13.52
N PRO A 107 20.32 -17.21 -14.72
CA PRO A 107 20.00 -16.16 -15.70
C PRO A 107 18.52 -16.12 -16.12
N ASP A 108 17.90 -17.28 -16.36
CA ASP A 108 16.47 -17.35 -16.71
C ASP A 108 15.62 -17.05 -15.47
N GLY A 109 16.03 -17.54 -14.30
CA GLY A 109 15.35 -17.24 -13.04
C GLY A 109 15.38 -15.74 -12.68
N ALA A 110 16.50 -15.05 -12.92
CA ALA A 110 16.63 -13.60 -12.76
C ALA A 110 15.70 -12.85 -13.72
N ARG A 111 15.62 -13.28 -14.98
CA ARG A 111 14.70 -12.72 -15.98
C ARG A 111 13.24 -12.92 -15.56
N LEU A 112 12.87 -14.12 -15.11
CA LEU A 112 11.54 -14.45 -14.62
C LEU A 112 11.13 -13.55 -13.45
N HIS A 113 12.00 -13.37 -12.46
CA HIS A 113 11.76 -12.48 -11.33
C HIS A 113 11.69 -11.01 -11.75
N GLY A 114 12.48 -10.59 -12.74
CA GLY A 114 12.41 -9.26 -13.34
C GLY A 114 11.05 -8.99 -13.98
N MET A 115 10.51 -9.94 -14.73
CA MET A 115 9.17 -9.87 -15.34
C MET A 115 8.08 -9.73 -14.26
N VAL A 116 8.11 -10.58 -13.23
CA VAL A 116 7.17 -10.52 -12.10
C VAL A 116 7.22 -9.17 -11.37
N LYS A 117 8.43 -8.66 -11.10
CA LYS A 117 8.61 -7.36 -10.45
C LYS A 117 8.04 -6.21 -11.29
N ALA A 118 8.20 -6.27 -12.60
CA ALA A 118 7.66 -5.25 -13.51
C ALA A 118 6.13 -5.30 -13.57
N VAL A 119 5.54 -6.50 -13.62
CA VAL A 119 4.08 -6.72 -13.57
C VAL A 119 3.48 -6.15 -12.28
N HIS A 120 4.04 -6.47 -11.11
CA HIS A 120 3.55 -5.93 -9.83
C HIS A 120 3.70 -4.41 -9.72
N ARG A 121 4.76 -3.85 -10.31
CA ARG A 121 4.91 -2.39 -10.36
C ARG A 121 3.82 -1.76 -11.21
N GLU A 122 3.51 -2.32 -12.38
CA GLU A 122 2.46 -1.81 -13.26
C GLU A 122 1.08 -1.95 -12.61
N GLU A 123 0.80 -3.05 -11.89
CA GLU A 123 -0.41 -3.19 -11.06
C GLU A 123 -0.49 -2.08 -10.01
N HIS A 124 0.60 -1.83 -9.29
CA HIS A 124 0.65 -0.77 -8.28
C HIS A 124 0.40 0.61 -8.90
N ASP A 125 1.05 0.91 -10.03
CA ASP A 125 0.89 2.17 -10.74
C ASP A 125 -0.57 2.34 -11.21
N MET A 126 -1.16 1.29 -11.79
CA MET A 126 -2.56 1.34 -12.24
C MET A 126 -3.53 1.51 -11.06
N HIS A 127 -3.32 0.84 -9.93
CA HIS A 127 -4.11 1.06 -8.71
C HIS A 127 -4.00 2.51 -8.19
N ALA A 128 -2.82 3.11 -8.26
CA ALA A 128 -2.55 4.44 -7.73
C ALA A 128 -3.05 5.57 -8.65
N TYR A 129 -3.00 5.36 -9.97
CA TYR A 129 -3.15 6.42 -10.96
C TYR A 129 -4.39 6.29 -11.84
N VAL A 130 -5.10 5.15 -11.85
CA VAL A 130 -6.39 5.08 -12.56
C VAL A 130 -7.39 6.06 -11.94
N ARG A 131 -8.16 6.76 -12.78
CA ARG A 131 -9.16 7.74 -12.35
C ARG A 131 -10.50 7.39 -12.97
N PHE A 132 -11.48 7.19 -12.11
CA PHE A 132 -12.87 6.98 -12.51
C PHE A 132 -13.55 8.32 -12.74
N ARG A 133 -14.23 8.43 -13.87
CA ARG A 133 -15.10 9.55 -14.23
C ARG A 133 -16.54 9.09 -14.16
N GLU A 134 -17.38 9.84 -13.47
CA GLU A 134 -18.82 9.58 -13.43
C GLU A 134 -19.45 10.03 -14.75
N ARG A 135 -20.27 9.18 -15.36
CA ARG A 135 -21.11 9.57 -16.50
C ARG A 135 -22.45 10.08 -15.96
N LYS A 136 -22.98 11.17 -16.54
CA LYS A 136 -24.40 11.52 -16.34
C LYS A 136 -25.24 10.33 -16.80
N GLU A 137 -26.35 10.08 -16.11
CA GLU A 137 -27.34 9.03 -16.43
C GLU A 137 -27.41 8.85 -17.95
N ALA A 138 -26.82 7.75 -18.43
CA ALA A 138 -26.82 7.42 -19.84
C ALA A 138 -28.24 6.96 -20.20
N ASP A 139 -28.66 7.26 -21.43
CA ASP A 139 -29.95 6.98 -22.06
C ASP A 139 -30.41 5.50 -22.07
N THR A 140 -29.78 4.60 -21.29
CA THR A 140 -30.06 3.17 -21.20
C THR A 140 -29.65 2.62 -19.82
N ASP A 141 -30.53 1.83 -19.19
CA ASP A 141 -30.36 1.23 -17.84
C ASP A 141 -29.12 0.33 -17.67
N ASP A 142 -28.45 -0.08 -18.76
CA ASP A 142 -27.32 -1.04 -18.74
C ASP A 142 -25.92 -0.42 -18.81
N ALA A 143 -25.78 0.91 -18.84
CA ALA A 143 -24.46 1.55 -18.97
C ALA A 143 -23.70 1.64 -17.63
N PRO A 144 -22.37 1.44 -17.61
CA PRO A 144 -21.59 1.59 -16.38
C PRO A 144 -21.60 3.04 -15.90
N ARG A 145 -21.87 3.22 -14.60
CA ARG A 145 -21.94 4.54 -13.97
C ARG A 145 -20.59 5.26 -13.98
N PHE A 146 -19.50 4.53 -13.78
CA PHE A 146 -18.15 5.08 -13.80
C PHE A 146 -17.31 4.49 -14.94
N VAL A 147 -16.51 5.32 -15.58
CA VAL A 147 -15.59 4.88 -16.63
C VAL A 147 -14.19 5.42 -16.37
N ALA A 148 -13.17 4.59 -16.54
CA ALA A 148 -11.77 4.97 -16.42
C ALA A 148 -10.98 4.53 -17.64
N TRP A 149 -9.95 5.30 -17.98
CA TRP A 149 -8.97 4.96 -19.01
C TRP A 149 -7.57 4.85 -18.40
N PHE A 150 -6.82 3.82 -18.80
CA PHE A 150 -5.41 3.68 -18.43
C PHE A 150 -4.62 2.98 -19.55
N GLU A 151 -3.35 3.34 -19.71
CA GLU A 151 -2.45 2.75 -20.71
C GLU A 151 -1.35 1.96 -20.01
N PRO A 152 -1.60 0.68 -19.67
CA PRO A 152 -0.61 -0.13 -18.99
C PRO A 152 0.47 -0.63 -19.97
N THR A 153 1.69 -0.79 -19.48
CA THR A 153 2.78 -1.43 -20.27
C THR A 153 2.62 -2.96 -20.37
N HIS A 154 1.85 -3.55 -19.45
CA HIS A 154 1.71 -4.99 -19.25
C HIS A 154 0.24 -5.39 -19.12
N ASP A 155 -0.08 -6.66 -19.35
CA ASP A 155 -1.46 -7.18 -19.37
C ASP A 155 -2.00 -7.41 -17.95
N VAL A 156 -2.09 -6.33 -17.16
CA VAL A 156 -2.45 -6.35 -15.74
C VAL A 156 -3.92 -6.03 -15.47
N LEU A 157 -4.66 -5.61 -16.50
CA LEU A 157 -6.03 -5.13 -16.39
C LEU A 157 -6.96 -6.11 -15.65
N PRO A 158 -6.95 -7.44 -15.89
CA PRO A 158 -7.81 -8.36 -15.15
C PRO A 158 -7.51 -8.39 -13.64
N GLN A 159 -6.23 -8.32 -13.27
CA GLN A 159 -5.79 -8.36 -11.87
C GLN A 159 -6.21 -7.07 -11.14
N VAL A 160 -6.04 -5.94 -11.80
CA VAL A 160 -6.46 -4.62 -11.34
C VAL A 160 -7.98 -4.52 -11.23
N ALA A 161 -8.72 -5.03 -12.20
CA ALA A 161 -10.18 -5.04 -12.17
C ALA A 161 -10.72 -5.82 -10.96
N ARG A 162 -10.13 -6.99 -10.64
CA ARG A 162 -10.48 -7.77 -9.43
C ARG A 162 -10.18 -7.00 -8.14
N HIS A 163 -9.18 -6.13 -8.13
CA HIS A 163 -8.89 -5.27 -6.98
C HIS A 163 -9.99 -4.23 -6.76
N PHE A 164 -10.45 -3.57 -7.83
CA PHE A 164 -11.52 -2.57 -7.74
C PHE A 164 -12.89 -3.20 -7.46
N ALA A 165 -13.20 -4.35 -8.05
CA ALA A 165 -14.48 -5.06 -7.82
C ALA A 165 -14.68 -5.37 -6.33
N ARG A 166 -13.62 -5.83 -5.65
CA ARG A 166 -13.63 -6.12 -4.21
C ARG A 166 -13.79 -4.88 -3.32
N ARG A 167 -13.53 -3.67 -3.84
CA ARG A 167 -13.48 -2.42 -3.05
C ARG A 167 -14.61 -1.45 -3.35
N MET A 168 -15.19 -1.50 -4.54
CA MET A 168 -16.20 -0.56 -5.02
C MET A 168 -17.64 -1.07 -4.88
N GLY A 169 -17.84 -2.25 -4.28
CA GLY A 169 -19.16 -2.80 -3.97
C GLY A 169 -20.02 -3.01 -5.22
N ALA A 170 -21.33 -2.76 -5.12
CA ALA A 170 -22.28 -3.00 -6.20
C ALA A 170 -22.36 -1.88 -7.26
N ILE A 171 -21.49 -0.87 -7.18
CA ILE A 171 -21.50 0.27 -8.11
C ILE A 171 -20.92 -0.18 -9.45
N SER A 172 -21.65 -0.03 -10.55
CA SER A 172 -21.18 -0.42 -11.89
C SER A 172 -20.06 0.51 -12.40
N TRP A 173 -19.01 -0.07 -12.97
CA TRP A 173 -17.89 0.68 -13.52
C TRP A 173 -17.17 -0.07 -14.63
N MET A 174 -16.45 0.66 -15.49
CA MET A 174 -15.60 0.09 -16.54
C MET A 174 -14.20 0.70 -16.49
N ILE A 175 -13.17 -0.14 -16.64
CA ILE A 175 -11.80 0.30 -16.93
C ILE A 175 -11.45 -0.13 -18.34
N ALA A 176 -11.07 0.83 -19.16
CA ALA A 176 -10.64 0.62 -20.53
C ALA A 176 -9.14 0.87 -20.69
N THR A 177 -8.54 0.07 -21.56
CA THR A 177 -7.15 0.16 -22.00
C THR A 177 -7.09 0.07 -23.53
N PRO A 178 -5.95 0.37 -24.18
CA PRO A 178 -5.82 0.26 -25.63
C PRO A 178 -6.12 -1.12 -26.19
N THR A 179 -5.97 -2.18 -25.40
CA THR A 179 -6.07 -3.57 -25.87
C THR A 179 -7.30 -4.30 -25.33
N ALA A 180 -7.85 -3.88 -24.20
CA ALA A 180 -8.97 -4.57 -23.54
C ALA A 180 -9.80 -3.65 -22.65
N THR A 181 -11.00 -4.12 -22.31
CA THR A 181 -11.88 -3.51 -21.31
C THR A 181 -12.27 -4.51 -20.23
N MET A 182 -12.47 -4.02 -19.01
CA MET A 182 -13.07 -4.78 -17.92
C MET A 182 -14.26 -3.98 -17.38
N LEU A 183 -15.44 -4.60 -17.41
CA LEU A 183 -16.69 -4.07 -16.89
C LEU A 183 -17.06 -4.81 -15.61
N TRP A 184 -17.49 -4.06 -14.61
CA TRP A 184 -18.13 -4.55 -13.40
C TRP A 184 -19.58 -4.07 -13.40
N ASP A 185 -20.52 -5.01 -13.37
CA ASP A 185 -21.97 -4.74 -13.37
C ASP A 185 -22.55 -4.58 -11.96
N GLY A 186 -21.72 -4.71 -10.91
CA GLY A 186 -22.15 -4.74 -9.51
C GLY A 186 -22.11 -6.13 -8.87
N ALA A 187 -21.94 -7.19 -9.67
CA ALA A 187 -21.89 -8.58 -9.22
C ALA A 187 -20.77 -9.41 -9.88
N THR A 188 -20.52 -9.22 -11.17
CA THR A 188 -19.58 -10.00 -11.97
C THR A 188 -18.67 -9.12 -12.84
N LEU A 189 -17.47 -9.63 -13.11
CA LEU A 189 -16.50 -8.99 -13.99
C LEU A 189 -16.62 -9.57 -15.40
N HIS A 190 -16.85 -8.69 -16.37
CA HIS A 190 -16.93 -9.02 -17.78
C HIS A 190 -15.69 -8.49 -18.50
N ALA A 191 -14.96 -9.37 -19.18
CA ALA A 191 -13.87 -8.98 -20.05
C ALA A 191 -14.40 -8.67 -21.44
N GLY A 192 -13.91 -7.59 -22.05
CA GLY A 192 -14.29 -7.17 -23.38
C GLY A 192 -13.10 -6.69 -24.22
N PRO A 193 -13.27 -6.54 -25.54
CA PRO A 193 -12.26 -5.94 -26.41
C PRO A 193 -12.03 -4.46 -26.06
N ALA A 194 -11.02 -3.82 -26.65
CA ALA A 194 -10.84 -2.38 -26.54
C ALA A 194 -12.05 -1.64 -27.13
N LEU A 195 -12.86 -1.00 -26.27
CA LEU A 195 -14.05 -0.24 -26.67
C LEU A 195 -13.81 1.27 -26.77
N LEU A 196 -12.74 1.78 -26.14
CA LEU A 196 -12.34 3.19 -26.17
C LEU A 196 -10.97 3.33 -26.83
N LYS A 197 -10.73 4.47 -27.49
CA LYS A 197 -9.45 4.77 -28.15
C LYS A 197 -8.57 5.69 -27.30
N GLY A 198 -9.16 6.44 -26.37
CA GLY A 198 -8.42 7.28 -25.44
C GLY A 198 -9.27 7.89 -24.32
N ALA A 199 -8.61 8.56 -23.37
CA ALA A 199 -9.28 9.26 -22.26
C ALA A 199 -10.21 10.40 -22.71
N ALA A 200 -10.06 10.90 -23.94
CA ALA A 200 -10.91 11.94 -24.53
C ALA A 200 -12.31 11.45 -24.92
N ASP A 201 -12.50 10.12 -25.03
CA ASP A 201 -13.79 9.52 -25.37
C ASP A 201 -14.76 9.47 -24.15
N ILE A 202 -14.33 10.00 -22.99
CA ILE A 202 -15.11 10.01 -21.74
C ILE A 202 -15.61 11.44 -21.46
N ASP A 203 -16.92 11.67 -21.68
CA ASP A 203 -17.60 12.97 -21.59
C ASP A 203 -17.51 13.69 -20.22
N ASP A 204 -17.54 15.03 -20.22
CA ASP A 204 -16.57 15.87 -19.51
C ASP A 204 -17.17 16.80 -18.42
N HIS A 205 -18.10 16.30 -17.61
CA HIS A 205 -18.74 17.11 -16.55
C HIS A 205 -18.06 17.05 -15.17
N GLY A 206 -17.27 16.00 -14.88
CA GLY A 206 -16.59 15.83 -13.58
C GLY A 206 -15.27 16.58 -13.43
N GLU A 207 -14.67 17.01 -14.54
CA GLU A 207 -13.34 17.62 -14.58
C GLU A 207 -13.32 19.00 -13.90
N ALA A 208 -14.34 19.83 -14.14
CA ALA A 208 -14.41 21.20 -13.60
C ALA A 208 -14.48 21.24 -12.06
N LEU A 209 -15.15 20.28 -11.42
CA LEU A 209 -15.27 20.19 -9.96
C LEU A 209 -13.96 19.69 -9.32
N TRP A 210 -13.34 18.68 -9.91
CA TRP A 210 -12.05 18.16 -9.47
C TRP A 210 -10.92 19.18 -9.63
N LEU A 211 -10.86 19.90 -10.76
CA LEU A 211 -9.88 20.97 -10.98
C LEU A 211 -10.08 22.16 -10.03
N THR A 212 -11.33 22.43 -9.64
CA THR A 212 -11.65 23.47 -8.63
C THR A 212 -11.18 23.05 -7.23
N TYR A 213 -11.42 21.79 -6.84
CA TYR A 213 -10.90 21.23 -5.59
C TYR A 213 -9.37 21.14 -5.59
N TYR A 214 -8.76 20.69 -6.68
CA TYR A 214 -7.31 20.60 -6.80
C TYR A 214 -6.64 21.98 -6.69
N ARG A 215 -7.21 23.02 -7.34
CA ARG A 215 -6.75 24.40 -7.19
C ARG A 215 -6.82 24.93 -5.76
N SER A 216 -7.77 24.44 -4.94
CA SER A 216 -7.91 24.90 -3.55
C SER A 216 -6.99 24.20 -2.56
N ILE A 217 -6.59 22.94 -2.83
CA ILE A 217 -5.68 22.16 -1.97
C ILE A 217 -4.22 22.19 -2.43
N PHE A 218 -3.96 22.45 -3.72
CA PHE A 218 -2.60 22.44 -4.28
C PHE A 218 -1.89 23.74 -3.93
N ASN A 219 -0.83 23.64 -3.12
CA ASN A 219 0.00 24.77 -2.75
C ASN A 219 1.26 24.81 -3.64
N PRO A 220 1.27 25.58 -4.74
CA PRO A 220 2.40 25.64 -5.66
C PRO A 220 3.69 26.15 -5.02
N ALA A 221 3.63 26.85 -3.88
CA ALA A 221 4.82 27.30 -3.15
C ALA A 221 5.54 26.19 -2.36
N ARG A 222 4.92 25.01 -2.17
CA ARG A 222 5.52 23.83 -1.50
C ARG A 222 5.93 22.72 -2.46
N VAL A 223 5.68 22.89 -3.76
CA VAL A 223 5.88 21.85 -4.76
C VAL A 223 7.29 21.95 -5.35
N ASN A 224 8.11 20.93 -5.13
CA ASN A 224 9.36 20.77 -5.86
C ASN A 224 9.04 20.20 -7.25
N ALA A 225 9.02 21.08 -8.26
CA ALA A 225 8.68 20.72 -9.64
C ALA A 225 9.60 19.64 -10.25
N GLY A 226 10.85 19.54 -9.78
CA GLY A 226 11.78 18.47 -10.17
C GLY A 226 11.36 17.12 -9.62
N LEU A 227 10.99 17.05 -8.33
CA LEU A 227 10.49 15.83 -7.68
C LEU A 227 9.12 15.39 -8.22
N LEU A 228 8.24 16.34 -8.51
CA LEU A 228 6.93 16.05 -9.08
C LEU A 228 7.05 15.36 -10.45
N ARG A 229 8.00 15.81 -11.28
CA ARG A 229 8.30 15.22 -12.59
C ARG A 229 9.05 13.89 -12.49
N SER A 230 9.80 13.65 -11.41
CA SER A 230 10.53 12.38 -11.21
C SER A 230 9.63 11.25 -10.69
N HIS A 231 8.56 11.56 -9.96
CA HIS A 231 7.63 10.57 -9.40
C HIS A 231 6.42 10.25 -10.27
N ILE A 232 6.06 11.12 -11.21
CA ILE A 232 5.01 10.87 -12.20
C ILE A 232 5.68 10.85 -13.58
N PRO A 233 5.94 9.67 -14.15
CA PRO A 233 6.50 9.55 -15.48
C PRO A 233 5.72 10.38 -16.51
N SER A 234 6.44 11.05 -17.41
CA SER A 234 5.90 12.01 -18.39
C SER A 234 4.68 11.50 -19.18
N ARG A 235 4.62 10.19 -19.45
CA ARG A 235 3.49 9.54 -20.14
C ARG A 235 2.16 9.66 -19.40
N PHE A 236 2.16 9.68 -18.07
CA PHE A 236 0.93 9.72 -17.27
C PHE A 236 0.30 11.12 -17.17
N TRP A 237 1.07 12.17 -17.46
CA TRP A 237 0.60 13.55 -17.40
C TRP A 237 -0.51 13.87 -18.40
N LYS A 238 -0.55 13.18 -19.55
CA LYS A 238 -1.56 13.39 -20.59
C LYS A 238 -2.97 12.95 -20.17
N ASN A 239 -3.04 12.02 -19.22
CA ASN A 239 -4.29 11.41 -18.75
C ASN A 239 -4.72 11.97 -17.38
N LEU A 240 -3.95 12.92 -16.82
CA LEU A 240 -4.26 13.60 -15.56
C LEU A 240 -4.96 14.93 -15.84
N PRO A 241 -6.19 15.14 -15.34
CA PRO A 241 -6.91 16.42 -15.53
C PRO A 241 -6.12 17.62 -14.96
N GLU A 242 -5.31 17.41 -13.92
CA GLU A 242 -4.50 18.45 -13.28
C GLU A 242 -3.23 18.80 -14.07
N GLY A 243 -2.81 17.93 -14.99
CA GLY A 243 -1.60 18.09 -15.79
C GLY A 243 -1.59 19.37 -16.63
N ALA A 244 -2.77 19.85 -17.03
CA ALA A 244 -2.95 21.11 -17.77
C ALA A 244 -2.79 22.37 -16.89
N ILE A 245 -3.07 22.27 -15.58
CA ILE A 245 -3.17 23.43 -14.67
C ILE A 245 -1.90 23.61 -13.83
N VAL A 246 -1.21 22.52 -13.50
CA VAL A 246 0.01 22.52 -12.67
C VAL A 246 1.10 23.45 -13.22
N PRO A 247 1.42 23.50 -14.54
CA PRO A 247 2.41 24.43 -15.08
C PRO A 247 2.04 25.91 -14.87
N ALA A 248 0.76 26.26 -15.07
CA ALA A 248 0.27 27.62 -14.89
C ALA A 248 0.28 28.04 -13.41
N MET A 249 -0.07 27.14 -12.49
CA MET A 249 -0.03 27.40 -11.05
C MET A 249 1.39 27.58 -10.49
N ILE A 250 2.35 26.79 -10.99
CA ILE A 250 3.77 26.94 -10.63
C ILE A 250 4.29 28.29 -11.13
N THR A 251 3.91 28.68 -12.35
CA THR A 251 4.32 29.96 -12.98
C THR A 251 3.73 31.17 -12.24
N GLY A 252 2.44 31.14 -11.88
CA GLY A 252 1.79 32.21 -11.10
C GLY A 252 2.40 32.39 -9.71
N ALA A 253 2.80 31.30 -9.06
CA ALA A 253 3.47 31.33 -7.75
C ALA A 253 4.88 31.94 -7.79
N THR A 254 5.63 31.75 -8.89
CA THR A 254 6.94 32.41 -9.10
C THR A 254 6.82 33.92 -9.37
N ASN A 255 5.70 34.38 -9.94
CA ASN A 255 5.50 35.79 -10.34
C ASN A 255 4.86 36.68 -9.26
N GLY A 256 4.78 36.23 -8.01
CA GLY A 256 4.43 37.10 -6.88
C GLY A 256 2.96 37.11 -6.46
N GLU A 257 2.12 36.21 -6.96
CA GLU A 257 0.74 35.99 -6.46
C GLU A 257 0.70 35.33 -5.05
N ARG A 258 1.70 35.62 -4.21
CA ARG A 258 1.96 34.96 -2.92
C ARG A 258 0.90 35.22 -1.84
N ARG A 259 -0.11 36.06 -2.08
CA ARG A 259 -1.05 36.43 -1.00
C ARG A 259 -2.49 36.74 -1.40
N THR A 260 -2.88 36.66 -2.68
CA THR A 260 -4.19 37.18 -3.13
C THR A 260 -5.02 36.23 -4.00
N GLY A 261 -4.51 35.05 -4.36
CA GLY A 261 -5.28 34.09 -5.17
C GLY A 261 -6.34 33.29 -4.40
N GLN A 262 -6.24 33.19 -3.07
CA GLN A 262 -7.11 32.33 -2.26
C GLN A 262 -8.48 32.96 -1.90
N THR A 263 -8.66 34.26 -2.08
CA THR A 263 -9.86 34.96 -1.54
C THR A 263 -10.84 35.44 -2.60
N ALA A 264 -10.44 35.56 -3.88
CA ALA A 264 -11.27 36.24 -4.88
C ALA A 264 -12.25 35.31 -5.64
N THR A 265 -11.92 34.04 -5.83
CA THR A 265 -12.67 33.15 -6.76
C THR A 265 -13.78 32.33 -6.11
N VAL A 266 -13.76 32.14 -4.78
CA VAL A 266 -14.80 31.37 -4.07
C VAL A 266 -16.07 32.21 -3.84
N GLY A 267 -15.95 33.55 -3.79
CA GLY A 267 -17.07 34.44 -3.47
C GLY A 267 -17.99 34.86 -4.62
N GLN A 268 -17.70 34.51 -5.88
CA GLN A 268 -18.41 35.10 -7.04
C GLN A 268 -19.21 34.14 -7.93
N ARG A 269 -19.40 32.87 -7.55
CA ARG A 269 -20.32 31.99 -8.29
C ARG A 269 -21.63 31.75 -7.55
N SER A 270 -22.54 32.70 -7.72
CA SER A 270 -23.97 32.53 -7.45
C SER A 270 -24.50 31.46 -8.41
N GLY A 271 -24.78 30.24 -7.93
CA GLY A 271 -25.54 29.23 -8.69
C GLY A 271 -24.90 27.86 -8.88
N ALA A 272 -23.72 27.57 -8.32
CA ALA A 272 -23.26 26.18 -8.23
C ALA A 272 -23.99 25.50 -7.07
N THR A 273 -24.94 24.62 -7.39
CA THR A 273 -25.62 23.77 -6.42
C THR A 273 -24.59 22.89 -5.73
N THR A 274 -24.12 23.32 -4.56
CA THR A 274 -23.28 22.54 -3.66
C THR A 274 -24.06 21.26 -3.34
N ILE A 275 -23.73 20.15 -3.99
CA ILE A 275 -24.27 18.84 -3.60
C ILE A 275 -23.70 18.57 -2.21
N PRO A 276 -24.53 18.53 -1.16
CA PRO A 276 -24.03 18.27 0.18
C PRO A 276 -23.73 16.77 0.26
N ILE A 277 -22.50 16.37 -0.09
CA ILE A 277 -22.01 15.04 0.27
C ILE A 277 -21.80 15.09 1.77
N ARG A 278 -22.74 14.51 2.51
CA ARG A 278 -22.57 14.32 3.94
C ARG A 278 -21.42 13.33 4.18
N PRO A 279 -20.45 13.63 5.08
CA PRO A 279 -19.27 12.80 5.35
C PRO A 279 -19.60 11.32 5.60
N GLU A 280 -20.77 11.04 6.16
CA GLU A 280 -21.23 9.69 6.45
C GLU A 280 -21.41 8.80 5.20
N ARG A 281 -21.60 9.39 4.01
CA ARG A 281 -21.84 8.65 2.75
C ARG A 281 -20.58 8.36 1.93
N ALA A 282 -19.43 8.93 2.29
CA ALA A 282 -18.17 8.83 1.53
C ALA A 282 -17.15 7.84 2.11
N LEU A 283 -17.50 7.13 3.18
CA LEU A 283 -16.61 6.12 3.77
C LEU A 283 -16.87 4.76 3.11
N PRO A 284 -15.90 4.15 2.40
CA PRO A 284 -16.05 2.77 1.97
C PRO A 284 -16.28 1.91 3.22
N GLN A 285 -17.34 1.10 3.22
CA GLN A 285 -17.53 0.06 4.22
C GLN A 285 -16.38 -0.94 4.08
N ARG A 286 -15.32 -0.70 4.83
CA ARG A 286 -14.30 -1.70 5.11
C ARG A 286 -14.95 -2.71 6.04
N GLU A 287 -14.68 -4.00 5.83
CA GLU A 287 -14.98 -5.03 6.82
C GLU A 287 -14.58 -4.49 8.19
N THR A 288 -15.56 -4.34 9.07
CA THR A 288 -15.32 -3.88 10.43
C THR A 288 -14.64 -5.04 11.12
N LEU A 289 -13.30 -5.01 11.14
CA LEU A 289 -12.51 -6.02 11.84
C LEU A 289 -12.92 -5.96 13.30
N THR A 290 -13.58 -7.02 13.78
CA THR A 290 -14.23 -7.03 15.10
C THR A 290 -13.22 -7.05 16.24
N THR A 291 -11.97 -7.45 15.97
CA THR A 291 -10.92 -7.58 16.98
C THR A 291 -9.54 -7.18 16.46
N LEU A 292 -8.67 -6.72 17.36
CA LEU A 292 -7.28 -6.36 17.04
C LEU A 292 -6.48 -7.53 16.43
N GLN A 293 -6.73 -8.76 16.86
CA GLN A 293 -6.04 -9.95 16.33
C GLN A 293 -6.36 -10.25 14.86
N GLN A 294 -7.54 -9.83 14.42
CA GLN A 294 -7.97 -9.93 13.02
C GLN A 294 -7.53 -8.71 12.20
N CYS A 295 -6.81 -7.75 12.77
CA CYS A 295 -6.45 -6.52 12.06
C CYS A 295 -5.59 -6.80 10.81
N ARG A 296 -6.02 -6.29 9.65
CA ARG A 296 -5.34 -6.38 8.35
C ARG A 296 -5.14 -5.01 7.70
N ARG A 297 -5.24 -3.91 8.48
CA ARG A 297 -5.21 -2.52 7.98
C ARG A 297 -3.88 -2.07 7.38
N CYS A 298 -2.77 -2.77 7.68
CA CYS A 298 -1.45 -2.57 7.06
C CYS A 298 -0.71 -3.90 6.92
N ALA A 299 0.37 -3.98 6.14
CA ALA A 299 1.05 -5.25 5.85
C ALA A 299 1.80 -5.88 7.05
N LEU A 300 1.90 -5.20 8.20
CA LEU A 300 2.69 -5.67 9.35
C LEU A 300 2.18 -6.99 9.96
N TRP A 301 0.89 -7.29 9.82
CA TRP A 301 0.32 -8.56 10.29
C TRP A 301 0.93 -9.80 9.60
N GLN A 302 1.50 -9.65 8.40
CA GLN A 302 1.96 -10.79 7.59
C GLN A 302 3.17 -11.50 8.19
N HIS A 303 4.00 -10.78 8.95
CA HIS A 303 5.27 -11.29 9.48
C HIS A 303 5.38 -11.19 11.00
N ALA A 304 4.46 -10.46 11.65
CA ALA A 304 4.31 -10.49 13.10
C ALA A 304 3.70 -11.83 13.54
N THR A 305 4.01 -12.27 14.76
CA THR A 305 3.41 -13.50 15.31
C THR A 305 1.96 -13.26 15.69
N GLN A 306 1.68 -12.11 16.30
CA GLN A 306 0.35 -11.70 16.75
C GLN A 306 0.27 -10.18 16.89
N ALA A 307 -0.94 -9.65 17.05
CA ALA A 307 -1.09 -8.27 17.49
C ALA A 307 -0.85 -8.17 19.00
N VAL A 308 -0.18 -7.11 19.45
CA VAL A 308 0.06 -6.83 20.86
C VAL A 308 -0.85 -5.69 21.31
N PRO A 309 -1.90 -5.95 22.09
CA PRO A 309 -2.77 -4.92 22.65
C PRO A 309 -2.05 -4.11 23.73
N GLY A 310 -2.64 -2.96 24.11
CA GLY A 310 -2.23 -2.29 25.34
C GLY A 310 -2.60 -3.07 26.60
N SER A 311 -1.95 -2.73 27.71
CA SER A 311 -2.06 -3.42 29.00
C SER A 311 -2.05 -2.43 30.16
N GLY A 312 -3.04 -2.53 31.03
CA GLY A 312 -3.19 -1.69 32.23
C GLY A 312 -4.66 -1.50 32.60
N PRO A 313 -4.95 -0.69 33.64
CA PRO A 313 -6.31 -0.39 34.05
C PRO A 313 -7.07 0.39 32.96
N GLN A 314 -8.39 0.25 32.97
CA GLN A 314 -9.31 0.95 32.07
C GLN A 314 -10.53 1.33 32.92
N PRO A 315 -10.65 2.59 33.37
CA PRO A 315 -9.85 3.77 32.97
C PRO A 315 -8.43 3.82 33.59
N ALA A 316 -7.55 4.64 33.01
CA ALA A 316 -6.23 4.98 33.57
C ALA A 316 -5.90 6.46 33.34
N SER A 317 -5.49 7.20 34.38
CA SER A 317 -5.20 8.64 34.27
C SER A 317 -3.91 8.94 33.49
N ILE A 318 -2.94 8.03 33.50
CA ILE A 318 -1.68 8.13 32.76
C ILE A 318 -1.59 6.99 31.74
N MET A 319 -1.32 7.35 30.49
CA MET A 319 -1.01 6.41 29.42
C MET A 319 0.45 6.56 28.97
N LEU A 320 1.17 5.46 28.83
CA LEU A 320 2.53 5.41 28.27
C LEU A 320 2.46 4.82 26.85
N LEU A 321 2.87 5.61 25.85
CA LEU A 321 2.77 5.23 24.44
C LEU A 321 4.16 5.04 23.82
N GLY A 322 4.45 3.82 23.36
CA GLY A 322 5.65 3.47 22.60
C GLY A 322 5.49 3.47 21.08
N GLU A 323 6.52 2.99 20.39
CA GLU A 323 6.56 2.91 18.92
C GLU A 323 5.79 1.69 18.39
N GLN A 324 6.26 0.49 18.72
CA GLN A 324 5.74 -0.80 18.25
C GLN A 324 6.20 -1.92 19.20
N PRO A 325 5.62 -3.14 19.12
CA PRO A 325 6.12 -4.30 19.85
C PRO A 325 7.51 -4.68 19.35
N GLY A 326 8.37 -5.16 20.26
CA GLY A 326 9.64 -5.77 19.91
C GLY A 326 9.53 -7.29 19.74
N ASP A 327 10.68 -7.94 19.64
CA ASP A 327 10.81 -9.38 19.46
C ASP A 327 10.15 -10.20 20.58
N GLN A 328 10.36 -9.79 21.83
CA GLN A 328 9.80 -10.49 23.00
C GLN A 328 8.32 -10.19 23.18
N GLU A 329 7.92 -8.94 22.95
CA GLU A 329 6.52 -8.49 23.02
C GLU A 329 5.65 -9.22 21.98
N ASP A 330 6.15 -9.37 20.75
CA ASP A 330 5.45 -10.09 19.68
C ASP A 330 5.21 -11.57 20.01
N LEU A 331 6.13 -12.21 20.74
CA LEU A 331 5.95 -13.60 21.18
C LEU A 331 5.07 -13.71 22.42
N ALA A 332 5.21 -12.77 23.36
CA ALA A 332 4.50 -12.78 24.63
C ALA A 332 3.06 -12.25 24.54
N GLY A 333 2.74 -11.44 23.53
CA GLY A 333 1.46 -10.75 23.42
C GLY A 333 1.26 -9.61 24.42
N LEU A 334 2.34 -9.15 25.08
CA LEU A 334 2.30 -8.10 26.10
C LEU A 334 3.28 -6.97 25.76
N PRO A 335 2.90 -5.69 25.95
CA PRO A 335 3.77 -4.57 25.65
C PRO A 335 4.85 -4.39 26.73
N PHE A 336 6.05 -3.96 26.31
CA PHE A 336 7.19 -3.63 27.19
C PHE A 336 7.64 -4.76 28.13
N VAL A 337 7.76 -5.99 27.62
CA VAL A 337 8.30 -7.13 28.38
C VAL A 337 9.79 -7.41 28.09
N GLY A 338 10.33 -6.81 27.02
CA GLY A 338 11.73 -6.97 26.62
C GLY A 338 12.72 -6.04 27.33
N PRO A 339 13.97 -5.94 26.84
CA PRO A 339 15.02 -5.12 27.45
C PRO A 339 14.65 -3.64 27.60
N ALA A 340 13.96 -3.08 26.60
CA ALA A 340 13.46 -1.70 26.67
C ALA A 340 12.38 -1.54 27.75
N GLY A 341 11.55 -2.56 27.95
CA GLY A 341 10.57 -2.61 29.03
C GLY A 341 11.21 -2.63 30.43
N ALA A 342 12.31 -3.39 30.60
CA ALA A 342 13.05 -3.39 31.86
C ALA A 342 13.61 -2.00 32.23
N VAL A 343 14.09 -1.24 31.24
CA VAL A 343 14.54 0.15 31.44
C VAL A 343 13.38 1.06 31.80
N LEU A 344 12.21 0.87 31.18
CA LEU A 344 11.01 1.63 31.50
C LEU A 344 10.52 1.33 32.93
N GLU A 345 10.54 0.06 33.34
CA GLU A 345 10.17 -0.38 34.69
C GLU A 345 11.07 0.28 35.76
N GLN A 346 12.38 0.31 35.52
CA GLN A 346 13.33 1.02 36.39
C GLN A 346 13.02 2.51 36.49
N ALA A 347 12.74 3.16 35.36
CA ALA A 347 12.43 4.58 35.33
C ALA A 347 11.09 4.90 36.02
N MET A 348 10.08 4.05 35.86
CA MET A 348 8.81 4.17 36.58
C MET A 348 8.99 4.02 38.09
N ALA A 349 9.74 3.02 38.54
CA ALA A 349 10.04 2.82 39.95
C ALA A 349 10.76 4.04 40.56
N GLU A 350 11.74 4.60 39.85
CA GLU A 350 12.46 5.80 40.29
C GLU A 350 11.61 7.08 40.27
N ALA A 351 10.67 7.18 39.34
CA ALA A 351 9.66 8.23 39.30
C ALA A 351 8.53 8.03 40.33
N LYS A 352 8.50 6.87 41.02
CA LYS A 352 7.41 6.43 41.91
C LYS A 352 6.06 6.29 41.19
N LEU A 353 6.09 5.93 39.91
CA LEU A 353 4.92 5.63 39.11
C LEU A 353 4.63 4.12 39.17
N SER A 354 3.47 3.74 39.71
CA SER A 354 3.10 2.31 39.81
C SER A 354 2.68 1.75 38.44
N ARG A 355 3.20 0.57 38.08
CA ARG A 355 2.82 -0.17 36.86
C ARG A 355 1.31 -0.44 36.78
N ASP A 356 0.67 -0.67 37.92
CA ASP A 356 -0.76 -0.97 38.04
C ASP A 356 -1.64 0.28 37.90
N SER A 357 -1.03 1.48 37.92
CA SER A 357 -1.73 2.76 37.77
C SER A 357 -1.69 3.32 36.35
N VAL A 358 -0.98 2.68 35.43
CA VAL A 358 -0.73 3.19 34.07
C VAL A 358 -1.19 2.21 32.99
N TYR A 359 -1.68 2.76 31.88
CA TYR A 359 -1.96 1.99 30.67
C TYR A 359 -0.79 2.08 29.70
N LEU A 360 -0.21 0.94 29.34
CA LEU A 360 0.94 0.84 28.44
C LEU A 360 0.50 0.33 27.07
N THR A 361 0.88 1.02 25.99
CA THR A 361 0.58 0.57 24.63
C THR A 361 1.60 1.11 23.63
N ASN A 362 1.45 0.75 22.34
CA ASN A 362 2.29 1.22 21.25
C ASN A 362 1.48 1.87 20.13
N ALA A 363 2.07 2.82 19.40
CA ALA A 363 1.44 3.48 18.25
C ALA A 363 1.04 2.46 17.16
N VAL A 364 1.87 1.44 16.95
CA VAL A 364 1.60 0.32 16.05
C VAL A 364 1.47 -0.97 16.85
N LYS A 365 0.56 -1.87 16.45
CA LYS A 365 0.22 -3.09 17.20
C LYS A 365 0.88 -4.39 16.73
N HIS A 366 1.63 -4.35 15.64
CA HIS A 366 2.33 -5.52 15.10
C HIS A 366 3.82 -5.23 14.98
N PHE A 367 4.67 -6.22 15.27
CA PHE A 367 6.12 -6.05 15.21
C PHE A 367 6.62 -5.99 13.75
N LYS A 368 7.24 -4.88 13.37
CA LYS A 368 7.94 -4.75 12.10
C LYS A 368 9.41 -5.13 12.24
N TRP A 369 9.83 -6.13 11.47
CA TRP A 369 11.20 -6.63 11.50
C TRP A 369 11.66 -7.17 10.15
N GLU A 370 12.98 -7.33 10.01
CA GLU A 370 13.62 -8.02 8.89
C GLU A 370 14.52 -9.16 9.41
N PRO A 371 14.61 -10.30 8.71
CA PRO A 371 15.49 -11.39 9.11
C PRO A 371 16.96 -10.97 8.99
N ARG A 372 17.75 -11.22 10.04
CA ARG A 372 19.21 -11.14 10.01
C ARG A 372 19.80 -12.41 10.61
N GLY A 373 20.04 -13.40 9.75
CA GLY A 373 20.36 -14.76 10.17
C GLY A 373 19.19 -15.36 10.97
N LYS A 374 19.47 -15.87 12.18
CA LYS A 374 18.44 -16.41 13.10
C LYS A 374 17.72 -15.35 13.94
N ARG A 375 18.03 -14.05 13.76
CA ARG A 375 17.49 -12.96 14.60
C ARG A 375 16.47 -12.13 13.82
N ARG A 376 15.45 -11.64 14.54
CA ARG A 376 14.47 -10.69 14.02
C ARG A 376 14.94 -9.26 14.32
N LEU A 377 15.36 -8.52 13.28
CA LEU A 377 15.88 -7.17 13.45
C LEU A 377 14.76 -6.14 13.32
N HIS A 378 14.50 -5.41 14.40
CA HIS A 378 13.51 -4.33 14.46
C HIS A 378 13.71 -3.28 13.35
N LYS A 379 12.60 -2.86 12.73
CA LYS A 379 12.54 -1.74 11.77
C LYS A 379 11.48 -0.74 12.18
N THR A 380 11.79 0.55 12.05
CA THR A 380 10.84 1.62 12.37
C THR A 380 9.59 1.56 11.46
N PRO A 381 8.38 1.68 12.01
CA PRO A 381 7.16 1.79 11.21
C PRO A 381 7.20 2.98 10.25
N ALA A 382 6.67 2.78 9.04
CA ALA A 382 6.49 3.86 8.08
C ALA A 382 5.26 4.71 8.46
N GLN A 383 5.21 5.97 8.01
CA GLN A 383 4.09 6.87 8.32
C GLN A 383 2.71 6.29 7.95
N ARG A 384 2.63 5.55 6.83
CA ARG A 384 1.41 4.85 6.41
C ARG A 384 0.95 3.75 7.39
N GLU A 385 1.91 3.09 8.06
CA GLU A 385 1.63 2.02 9.02
C GLU A 385 1.13 2.62 10.34
N ILE A 386 1.74 3.74 10.78
CA ILE A 386 1.29 4.54 11.92
C ILE A 386 -0.14 5.02 11.68
N ALA A 387 -0.39 5.66 10.53
CA ALA A 387 -1.72 6.16 10.17
C ALA A 387 -2.78 5.04 10.09
N ALA A 388 -2.42 3.87 9.57
CA ALA A 388 -3.33 2.72 9.49
C ALA A 388 -3.68 2.14 10.88
N CYS A 389 -2.72 2.16 11.82
CA CYS A 389 -2.91 1.66 13.18
C CYS A 389 -3.54 2.69 14.13
N HIS A 390 -3.52 3.97 13.76
CA HIS A 390 -4.03 5.08 14.59
C HIS A 390 -5.45 4.86 15.11
N ALA A 391 -6.33 4.26 14.31
CA ALA A 391 -7.69 3.96 14.74
C ALA A 391 -7.76 3.04 15.98
N TRP A 392 -6.82 2.11 16.15
CA TRP A 392 -6.75 1.31 17.39
C TRP A 392 -6.26 2.14 18.58
N LEU A 393 -5.40 3.14 18.33
CA LEU A 393 -4.99 4.08 19.36
C LEU A 393 -6.15 4.99 19.76
N GLU A 394 -6.97 5.46 18.81
CA GLU A 394 -8.19 6.24 19.10
C GLU A 394 -9.15 5.45 19.99
N GLU A 395 -9.43 4.19 19.65
CA GLU A 395 -10.26 3.32 20.48
C GLU A 395 -9.69 3.13 21.90
N GLU A 396 -8.36 3.01 22.04
CA GLU A 396 -7.73 2.97 23.36
C GLU A 396 -7.84 4.29 24.10
N LEU A 397 -7.66 5.44 23.43
CA LEU A 397 -7.76 6.77 24.04
C LEU A 397 -9.18 7.08 24.52
N GLU A 398 -10.19 6.60 23.79
CA GLU A 398 -11.60 6.72 24.17
C GLU A 398 -11.96 5.81 25.35
N ARG A 399 -11.43 4.58 25.37
CA ARG A 399 -11.73 3.58 26.40
C ARG A 399 -10.97 3.83 27.71
N VAL A 400 -9.70 4.24 27.61
CA VAL A 400 -8.82 4.46 28.78
C VAL A 400 -9.03 5.84 29.39
N GLN A 401 -9.41 6.83 28.57
CA GLN A 401 -9.60 8.23 28.95
C GLN A 401 -8.42 8.84 29.74
N PRO A 402 -7.18 8.78 29.23
CA PRO A 402 -6.04 9.33 29.96
C PRO A 402 -6.08 10.85 30.00
N GLU A 403 -5.73 11.42 31.15
CA GLU A 403 -5.55 12.86 31.33
C GLU A 403 -4.15 13.30 30.89
N VAL A 404 -3.17 12.41 31.07
CA VAL A 404 -1.76 12.62 30.68
C VAL A 404 -1.27 11.45 29.84
N ILE A 405 -0.61 11.75 28.73
CA ILE A 405 0.02 10.76 27.85
C ILE A 405 1.53 11.04 27.79
N VAL A 406 2.33 10.04 28.12
CA VAL A 406 3.78 10.10 27.95
C VAL A 406 4.16 9.45 26.62
N ALA A 407 4.61 10.24 25.67
CA ALA A 407 5.05 9.79 24.36
C ALA A 407 6.52 9.35 24.42
N LEU A 408 6.75 8.04 24.34
CA LEU A 408 8.08 7.43 24.36
C LEU A 408 8.68 7.46 22.95
N GLY A 409 9.40 8.54 22.64
CA GLY A 409 10.11 8.71 21.37
C GLY A 409 9.29 9.33 20.24
N SER A 410 9.94 9.49 19.08
CA SER A 410 9.38 10.26 17.95
C SER A 410 8.16 9.61 17.31
N THR A 411 8.12 8.29 17.17
CA THR A 411 6.98 7.61 16.54
C THR A 411 5.70 7.74 17.36
N ALA A 412 5.80 7.59 18.69
CA ALA A 412 4.69 7.81 19.61
C ALA A 412 4.14 9.25 19.50
N LEU A 413 5.04 10.23 19.53
CA LEU A 413 4.68 11.65 19.38
C LEU A 413 3.97 11.93 18.06
N LYS A 414 4.54 11.47 16.93
CA LYS A 414 3.94 11.66 15.59
C LYS A 414 2.58 10.99 15.47
N SER A 415 2.41 9.83 16.12
CA SER A 415 1.12 9.14 16.15
C SER A 415 0.07 9.97 16.90
N LEU A 416 0.39 10.48 18.09
CA LEU A 416 -0.53 11.28 18.89
C LEU A 416 -0.94 12.59 18.22
N LEU A 417 0.02 13.29 17.61
CA LEU A 417 -0.23 14.57 16.95
C LEU A 417 -0.84 14.42 15.55
N GLN A 418 -0.86 13.19 15.02
CA GLN A 418 -1.19 12.91 13.61
C GLN A 418 -0.38 13.78 12.62
N ASP A 419 0.84 14.16 13.00
CA ASP A 419 1.73 15.02 12.23
C ASP A 419 3.08 14.32 12.04
N GLY A 420 3.36 13.91 10.79
CA GLY A 420 4.61 13.25 10.43
C GLY A 420 5.85 14.15 10.50
N THR A 421 5.66 15.47 10.56
CA THR A 421 6.72 16.49 10.63
C THR A 421 7.13 16.84 12.06
N ALA A 422 6.37 16.40 13.07
CA ALA A 422 6.68 16.63 14.47
C ALA A 422 8.08 16.09 14.84
N THR A 423 8.87 16.91 15.53
CA THR A 423 10.22 16.55 15.95
C THR A 423 10.27 16.42 17.47
N LEU A 424 10.79 15.28 17.95
CA LEU A 424 10.86 15.00 19.38
C LEU A 424 11.64 16.09 20.13
N GLN A 425 12.76 16.53 19.55
CA GLN A 425 13.65 17.52 20.16
C GLN A 425 12.98 18.87 20.43
N SER A 426 11.96 19.24 19.65
CA SER A 426 11.27 20.53 19.82
C SER A 426 10.36 20.59 21.04
N VAL A 427 9.96 19.43 21.59
CA VAL A 427 8.98 19.32 22.68
C VAL A 427 9.48 18.45 23.85
N LEU A 428 10.72 17.96 23.75
CA LEU A 428 11.30 17.08 24.76
C LEU A 428 11.34 17.77 26.13
N GLY A 429 10.77 17.13 27.15
CA GLY A 429 10.73 17.66 28.52
C GLY A 429 9.85 18.91 28.72
N THR A 430 9.10 19.34 27.69
CA THR A 430 8.17 20.48 27.77
C THR A 430 6.74 20.00 27.57
N PRO A 431 5.96 19.83 28.65
CA PRO A 431 4.57 19.40 28.53
C PRO A 431 3.71 20.38 27.76
N PHE A 432 2.78 19.86 26.96
CA PHE A 432 1.83 20.68 26.21
C PHE A 432 0.48 20.00 26.11
N GLN A 433 -0.57 20.78 25.78
CA GLN A 433 -1.92 20.27 25.64
C GLN A 433 -2.21 19.87 24.20
N HIS A 434 -2.82 18.70 24.01
CA HIS A 434 -3.34 18.23 22.73
C HIS A 434 -4.66 17.51 22.93
N GLN A 435 -5.72 17.97 22.25
CA GLN A 435 -7.07 17.37 22.33
C GLN A 435 -7.56 17.15 23.77
N GLY A 436 -7.34 18.13 24.65
CA GLY A 436 -7.78 18.10 26.05
C GLY A 436 -6.95 17.21 26.98
N ARG A 437 -5.79 16.72 26.52
CA ARG A 437 -4.88 15.87 27.30
C ARG A 437 -3.50 16.51 27.38
N TRP A 438 -2.81 16.32 28.50
CA TRP A 438 -1.40 16.68 28.62
C TRP A 438 -0.55 15.66 27.89
N ILE A 439 0.40 16.13 27.08
CA ILE A 439 1.40 15.31 26.41
C ILE A 439 2.77 15.63 26.99
N VAL A 440 3.48 14.60 27.44
CA VAL A 440 4.87 14.70 27.88
C VAL A 440 5.73 13.85 26.95
N ALA A 441 6.67 14.47 26.24
CA ALA A 441 7.53 13.76 25.30
C ALA A 441 8.89 13.44 25.95
N VAL A 442 9.30 12.17 25.86
CA VAL A 442 10.58 11.66 26.39
C VAL A 442 11.29 10.79 25.35
N TYR A 443 12.55 10.43 25.60
CA TYR A 443 13.25 9.44 24.79
C TYR A 443 12.62 8.05 24.96
N HIS A 444 12.65 7.25 23.89
CA HIS A 444 12.22 5.86 23.96
C HIS A 444 13.24 5.04 24.80
N PRO A 445 12.83 4.08 25.65
CA PRO A 445 13.75 3.29 26.48
C PRO A 445 14.82 2.53 25.67
N SER A 446 14.51 2.12 24.44
CA SER A 446 15.50 1.50 23.54
C SER A 446 16.61 2.45 23.07
N TYR A 447 16.38 3.77 23.10
CA TYR A 447 17.42 4.77 22.82
C TYR A 447 18.45 4.80 23.95
N VAL A 448 18.00 4.70 25.22
CA VAL A 448 18.89 4.59 26.38
C VAL A 448 19.82 3.38 26.25
N LEU A 449 19.29 2.23 25.81
CA LEU A 449 20.10 1.01 25.60
C LEU A 449 21.10 1.11 24.43
N ARG A 450 20.89 2.03 23.49
CA ARG A 450 21.71 2.17 22.28
C ARG A 450 22.59 3.41 22.29
N ALA A 451 22.54 4.22 23.35
CA ALA A 451 23.39 5.39 23.48
C ALA A 451 24.87 4.96 23.38
N PRO A 452 25.70 5.70 22.61
CA PRO A 452 27.06 5.28 22.28
C PRO A 452 28.01 5.36 23.47
N ASP A 453 27.72 6.22 24.43
CA ASP A 453 28.53 6.45 25.63
C ASP A 453 27.68 6.50 26.91
N GLU A 454 28.37 6.35 28.04
CA GLU A 454 27.75 6.29 29.37
C GLU A 454 27.03 7.59 29.75
N THR A 455 27.56 8.74 29.33
CA THR A 455 27.01 10.06 29.65
C THR A 455 25.67 10.25 28.95
N GLY A 456 25.62 10.04 27.64
CA GLY A 456 24.39 10.12 26.85
C GLY A 456 23.33 9.12 27.31
N ARG A 457 23.75 7.92 27.76
CA ARG A 457 22.85 6.95 28.38
C ARG A 457 22.20 7.50 29.66
N ARG A 458 23.00 8.08 30.56
CA ARG A 458 22.52 8.65 31.82
C ARG A 458 21.62 9.86 31.59
N GLU A 459 21.98 10.74 30.67
CA GLU A 459 21.17 11.91 30.31
C GLU A 459 19.82 11.50 29.73
N ALA A 460 19.81 10.56 28.76
CA ALA A 460 18.58 10.08 28.16
C ALA A 460 17.66 9.40 29.19
N TYR A 461 18.24 8.63 30.10
CA TYR A 461 17.50 8.00 31.20
C TYR A 461 16.95 9.04 32.19
N ALA A 462 17.74 10.06 32.56
CA ALA A 462 17.31 11.12 33.45
C ALA A 462 16.14 11.94 32.86
N VAL A 463 16.20 12.27 31.56
CA VAL A 463 15.09 12.95 30.85
C VAL A 463 13.81 12.11 30.89
N MET A 464 13.93 10.79 30.75
CA MET A 464 12.78 9.89 30.83
C MET A 464 12.17 9.86 32.24
N VAL A 465 12.99 9.72 33.29
CA VAL A 465 12.52 9.76 34.69
C VAL A 465 11.85 11.10 35.00
N GLU A 466 12.44 12.21 34.57
CA GLU A 466 11.89 13.55 34.82
C GLU A 466 10.55 13.76 34.08
N GLY A 467 10.43 13.27 32.84
CA GLY A 467 9.15 13.31 32.13
C GLY A 467 8.05 12.49 32.81
N LEU A 468 8.39 11.34 33.41
CA LEU A 468 7.43 10.57 34.22
C LEU A 468 7.00 11.34 35.48
N ARG A 469 7.93 12.03 36.16
CA ARG A 469 7.60 12.89 37.30
C ARG A 469 6.73 14.08 36.90
N GLN A 470 7.01 14.71 35.76
CA GLN A 470 6.17 15.77 35.20
C GLN A 470 4.75 15.27 34.93
N ALA A 471 4.60 14.04 34.40
CA ALA A 471 3.30 13.46 34.15
C ALA A 471 2.48 13.27 35.44
N ILE A 472 3.11 12.80 36.52
CA ILE A 472 2.49 12.69 37.86
C ILE A 472 2.05 14.07 38.35
N LYS A 473 2.94 15.07 38.29
CA LYS A 473 2.66 16.42 38.76
C LYS A 473 1.47 17.07 38.02
N LEU A 474 1.40 16.91 36.69
CA LEU A 474 0.30 17.44 35.89
C LEU A 474 -1.04 16.82 36.27
N LEU A 475 -1.05 15.55 36.66
CA LEU A 475 -2.24 14.88 37.15
C LEU A 475 -2.66 15.45 38.52
N GLU A 476 -1.72 15.65 39.44
CA GLU A 476 -1.98 16.23 40.76
C GLU A 476 -2.50 17.68 40.65
N ASP A 477 -1.88 18.50 39.82
CA ASP A 477 -2.28 19.90 39.58
C ASP A 477 -3.69 19.98 38.95
N GLY A 478 -4.00 19.06 38.03
CA GLY A 478 -5.32 18.95 37.40
C GLY A 478 -6.44 18.55 38.38
N GLN A 479 -6.13 17.71 39.37
CA GLN A 479 -7.08 17.32 40.41
C GLN A 479 -7.38 18.47 41.38
N HIS A 480 -6.39 19.26 41.76
CA HIS A 480 -6.58 20.44 42.63
C HIS A 480 -7.50 21.49 42.01
N ASN A 481 -7.41 21.68 40.68
CA ASN A 481 -8.25 22.63 39.94
C ASN A 481 -9.70 22.16 39.72
N ARG A 482 -10.04 20.89 39.99
CA ARG A 482 -11.42 20.37 39.88
C ARG A 482 -12.18 20.37 41.21
N VAL A 483 -11.47 20.50 42.33
CA VAL A 483 -12.05 20.48 43.70
C VAL A 483 -12.25 21.90 44.25
N SER A 484 -11.65 22.90 43.59
CA SER A 484 -11.89 24.34 43.83
C SER A 484 -12.98 24.85 42.90
#